data_AF-A0A8H7MFX2-F1
#
_entry.id   AF-A0A8H7MFX2-F1
#
_cell.length_a   1.000
_cell.length_b   1.000
_cell.length_c   1.000
_cell.angle_alpha   90.00
_cell.angle_beta   90.00
_cell.angle_gamma   90.00
#
_symmetry.space_group_name_H-M   'P 1'
#
loop_
_entity.id
_entity.type
_entity.pdbx_description
1 polymer ?
#
loop_
_entity_poly.entity_id
_entity_poly.type
_entity_poly.pdbx_seq_one_letter_code
_entity_poly.pdbx_strand_id
1 'polypeptide(L)'
;MDFEYRPISGSRTSRGIFVHNASFHDSIEVLFAIAGARHSAASAVLPSGISHRNNNVKIHGAPSRATVQQGVHLQSLSPSLESFLKLKKRFLFCITASPSQLSTCRNFVTRTVQTDLQAFNTTSMFRAIPKNVWKQPLDLKLHTTDEGELLVPFTRYVLQSEQTRRSSLAFLRFPDLPEELQLHIIGLCDVPTLFQLMHTSSRVRAEAEKLFFSSPDAWFCVDADWILRGCYAGDTLYDTRFLPFIEQLEIRLRWMNEDYWMSNHHCYGDQPEEVQAMPADRLEERMQEFWQNIRTHFPRVKRVTLCESYLRTRSELPPDIFRKLAHLCTPNIEVLFSFLKAQKRRDLRAERSMWQQIKKIKHVSAIREWTEIPPQVKIRVILPNKLFSGFLGAYENQRYKHYLHFQHEYTTFVMLTAAIEAHHFNGHHDPFQCPAPECEAQFDQPGEFTTHVIEESEHRKYIEPPTPLKALFNENGVRLKLWRQNRDRAWVAFREQWGWEGTAERRATEQAALYQIENDPLYAQRRPAHDSFILNAVLDALDGIV
;
A
#
# COMPACT_ATOMS: atom_id res chain seq x y z
N MET A 1 6.76 -31.83 0.47
CA MET A 1 6.37 -30.69 1.32
C MET A 1 4.88 -30.83 1.53
N ASP A 2 4.50 -31.50 2.61
CA ASP A 2 3.10 -31.76 2.94
C ASP A 2 2.61 -30.61 3.80
N PHE A 3 1.68 -29.81 3.28
CA PHE A 3 0.93 -28.85 4.08
C PHE A 3 -0.20 -29.61 4.79
N GLU A 4 0.09 -30.21 5.95
CA GLU A 4 -0.97 -30.72 6.83
C GLU A 4 -1.70 -29.55 7.50
N TYR A 5 -2.91 -29.25 7.04
CA TYR A 5 -3.82 -28.34 7.71
C TYR A 5 -4.55 -29.11 8.83
N ARG A 6 -4.07 -29.02 10.08
CA ARG A 6 -4.78 -29.58 11.25
C ARG A 6 -5.67 -28.54 11.91
N PRO A 7 -6.98 -28.81 12.10
CA PRO A 7 -7.84 -27.94 12.89
C PRO A 7 -7.55 -28.16 14.39
N ILE A 8 -7.28 -27.09 15.12
CA ILE A 8 -7.13 -27.13 16.58
C ILE A 8 -8.51 -26.93 17.20
N SER A 9 -9.08 -27.99 17.78
CA SER A 9 -10.21 -27.93 18.70
C SER A 9 -9.71 -27.92 20.14
N GLY A 10 -9.99 -26.87 20.89
CA GLY A 10 -9.67 -26.78 22.32
C GLY A 10 -10.67 -25.92 23.08
N SER A 11 -11.50 -26.56 23.88
CA SER A 11 -12.44 -25.95 24.83
C SER A 11 -11.75 -25.59 26.15
N ARG A 12 -12.01 -24.41 26.73
CA ARG A 12 -12.37 -24.25 28.16
C ARG A 12 -12.70 -22.81 28.58
N THR A 13 -13.87 -22.72 29.23
CA THR A 13 -14.32 -21.91 30.40
C THR A 13 -13.77 -20.50 30.66
N SER A 14 -14.73 -19.61 30.83
CA SER A 14 -14.71 -18.19 31.13
C SER A 14 -14.35 -17.80 32.57
N ARG A 15 -13.75 -16.61 32.73
CA ARG A 15 -14.08 -15.62 33.77
C ARG A 15 -13.96 -14.23 33.15
N GLY A 16 -15.03 -13.44 33.27
CA GLY A 16 -15.15 -12.11 32.67
C GLY A 16 -14.61 -11.02 33.58
N ILE A 17 -13.91 -10.06 32.98
CA ILE A 17 -13.67 -8.72 33.52
C ILE A 17 -14.17 -7.76 32.43
N PHE A 18 -15.13 -6.91 32.79
CA PHE A 18 -15.62 -5.86 31.90
C PHE A 18 -14.63 -4.69 31.93
N VAL A 19 -14.03 -4.41 30.78
CA VAL A 19 -13.34 -3.13 30.52
C VAL A 19 -14.07 -2.47 29.36
N HIS A 20 -14.60 -1.28 29.61
CA HIS A 20 -15.14 -0.42 28.56
C HIS A 20 -13.98 0.09 27.70
N ASN A 21 -13.94 -0.30 26.42
CA ASN A 21 -13.01 0.27 25.44
C ASN A 21 -13.78 1.10 24.42
N ALA A 22 -13.38 2.37 24.36
CA ALA A 22 -13.87 3.40 23.47
C ALA A 22 -13.33 3.23 22.04
N SER A 23 -14.00 3.85 21.08
CA SER A 23 -13.77 3.74 19.64
C SER A 23 -12.62 4.63 19.15
N PHE A 24 -12.15 4.42 17.91
CA PHE A 24 -11.09 5.20 17.26
C PHE A 24 -11.43 6.71 17.12
N HIS A 25 -12.72 7.08 17.17
CA HIS A 25 -13.16 8.46 17.23
C HIS A 25 -12.91 9.09 18.61
N ASP A 26 -12.95 8.29 19.68
CA ASP A 26 -12.75 8.75 21.06
C ASP A 26 -11.27 8.99 21.39
N SER A 27 -10.34 8.30 20.69
CA SER A 27 -8.89 8.49 20.86
C SER A 27 -8.41 9.88 20.39
N ILE A 28 -9.11 10.49 19.42
CA ILE A 28 -8.78 11.85 18.93
C ILE A 28 -9.23 12.89 19.96
N GLU A 29 -10.38 12.71 20.62
CA GLU A 29 -10.85 13.63 21.66
C GLU A 29 -10.02 13.56 22.96
N VAL A 30 -9.53 12.37 23.33
CA VAL A 30 -8.62 12.19 24.48
C VAL A 30 -7.28 12.90 24.27
N LEU A 31 -6.75 12.90 23.04
CA LEU A 31 -5.53 13.64 22.68
C LEU A 31 -5.73 15.17 22.80
N PHE A 32 -6.92 15.69 22.48
CA PHE A 32 -7.24 17.11 22.69
C PHE A 32 -7.45 17.47 24.17
N ALA A 33 -8.00 16.55 24.98
CA ALA A 33 -8.15 16.74 26.43
C ALA A 33 -6.80 16.80 27.17
N ILE A 34 -5.83 15.97 26.76
CA ILE A 34 -4.47 15.94 27.35
C ILE A 34 -3.65 17.17 26.93
N ALA A 35 -3.81 17.67 25.70
CA ALA A 35 -3.17 18.91 25.24
C ALA A 35 -3.72 20.16 25.95
N GLY A 36 -5.00 20.17 26.32
CA GLY A 36 -5.62 21.25 27.10
C GLY A 36 -5.12 21.35 28.55
N ALA A 37 -4.79 20.22 29.18
CA ALA A 37 -4.34 20.19 30.58
C ALA A 37 -2.89 20.70 30.78
N ARG A 38 -2.04 20.67 29.75
CA ARG A 38 -0.64 21.13 29.83
C ARG A 38 -0.45 22.65 29.76
N HIS A 39 -1.48 23.41 29.39
CA HIS A 39 -1.40 24.87 29.33
C HIS A 39 -1.68 25.60 30.66
N SER A 40 -1.99 24.89 31.76
CA SER A 40 -2.31 25.51 33.07
C SER A 40 -1.25 25.31 34.17
N ALA A 41 -0.06 24.78 33.87
CA ALA A 41 0.97 24.59 34.89
C ALA A 41 2.37 24.98 34.40
N ALA A 42 2.66 26.29 34.38
CA ALA A 42 4.03 26.79 34.47
C ALA A 42 4.03 28.27 34.90
N SER A 43 4.13 28.52 36.21
CA SER A 43 4.56 29.82 36.74
C SER A 43 5.28 29.62 38.07
N ALA A 44 6.62 29.63 38.03
CA ALA A 44 7.49 29.76 39.21
C ALA A 44 8.93 30.23 38.82
N VAL A 45 9.07 31.55 38.92
CA VAL A 45 10.21 32.46 39.20
C VAL A 45 11.19 31.89 40.27
N LEU A 46 12.55 31.76 40.16
CA LEU A 46 13.74 32.68 40.19
C LEU A 46 15.05 31.81 40.35
N PRO A 47 16.30 32.32 40.50
CA PRO A 47 16.99 33.52 40.01
C PRO A 47 18.39 33.26 39.36
N SER A 48 18.93 34.36 38.83
CA SER A 48 20.22 34.70 38.21
C SER A 48 21.53 34.17 38.82
N GLY A 49 22.53 33.96 37.94
CA GLY A 49 23.96 33.87 38.25
C GLY A 49 24.86 34.11 37.03
N ILE A 50 25.80 35.05 37.17
CA ILE A 50 26.68 35.73 36.20
C ILE A 50 27.82 34.84 35.66
N SER A 51 28.25 35.01 34.39
CA SER A 51 29.68 35.23 34.02
C SER A 51 29.90 35.40 32.50
N HIS A 52 30.59 36.49 32.14
CA HIS A 52 31.12 36.82 30.82
C HIS A 52 32.31 35.95 30.40
N ARG A 53 32.43 35.64 29.10
CA ARG A 53 33.71 35.76 28.38
C ARG A 53 33.54 35.88 26.87
N ASN A 54 34.21 36.90 26.34
CA ASN A 54 34.40 37.25 24.94
C ASN A 54 35.08 36.13 24.14
N ASN A 55 34.78 36.06 22.84
CA ASN A 55 35.84 36.02 21.83
C ASN A 55 35.32 36.50 20.46
N ASN A 56 36.07 37.47 19.92
CA ASN A 56 35.94 38.06 18.60
C ASN A 56 36.40 37.08 17.51
N VAL A 57 35.68 37.02 16.39
CA VAL A 57 36.29 36.79 15.07
C VAL A 57 35.57 37.67 14.03
N LYS A 58 36.34 38.59 13.44
CA LYS A 58 35.98 39.37 12.23
C LYS A 58 36.21 38.50 11.00
N ILE A 59 35.28 38.50 10.04
CA ILE A 59 35.60 38.26 8.62
C ILE A 59 34.81 39.26 7.76
N HIS A 60 35.54 40.05 6.98
CA HIS A 60 35.05 40.93 5.92
C HIS A 60 34.87 40.15 4.61
N GLY A 61 33.92 40.58 3.76
CA GLY A 61 33.96 40.26 2.34
C GLY A 61 32.62 40.37 1.62
N ALA A 62 32.24 41.58 1.20
CA ALA A 62 31.29 41.77 0.11
C ALA A 62 32.05 41.70 -1.24
N PRO A 63 31.38 41.34 -2.35
CA PRO A 63 31.21 42.38 -3.36
C PRO A 63 29.91 42.35 -4.19
N SER A 64 29.50 43.58 -4.54
CA SER A 64 29.04 44.09 -5.84
C SER A 64 27.81 43.53 -6.56
N ARG A 65 26.83 44.44 -6.72
CA ARG A 65 25.70 44.41 -7.64
C ARG A 65 26.16 44.68 -9.08
N ALA A 66 25.64 43.91 -10.03
CA ALA A 66 25.50 44.34 -11.43
C ALA A 66 24.03 44.20 -11.83
N THR A 67 23.43 45.31 -12.25
CA THR A 67 22.03 45.42 -12.69
C THR A 67 22.02 45.35 -14.22
N VAL A 68 21.34 44.36 -14.80
CA VAL A 68 20.99 44.34 -16.23
C VAL A 68 19.47 44.21 -16.32
N GLN A 69 18.82 45.28 -16.80
CA GLN A 69 17.41 45.27 -17.18
C GLN A 69 17.28 44.73 -18.61
N GLN A 70 16.56 43.63 -18.78
CA GLN A 70 15.91 43.29 -20.05
C GLN A 70 14.45 42.95 -19.76
N GLY A 71 13.55 43.76 -20.31
CA GLY A 71 12.11 43.54 -20.25
C GLY A 71 11.71 42.43 -21.23
N VAL A 72 10.98 41.44 -20.73
CA VAL A 72 10.31 40.42 -21.54
C VAL A 72 8.81 40.49 -21.22
N HIS A 73 8.02 40.72 -22.27
CA HIS A 73 6.57 40.66 -22.27
C HIS A 73 6.10 39.21 -22.00
N LEU A 74 5.34 38.98 -20.94
CA LEU A 74 4.71 37.68 -20.63
C LEU A 74 3.23 37.70 -21.04
N GLN A 75 2.86 36.88 -22.02
CA GLN A 75 1.47 36.48 -22.28
C GLN A 75 1.18 35.11 -21.64
N SER A 76 0.03 35.03 -20.97
CA SER A 76 -0.65 33.88 -20.32
C SER A 76 0.22 32.83 -19.59
N LEU A 77 0.29 32.93 -18.26
CA LEU A 77 0.82 31.91 -17.36
C LEU A 77 -0.28 30.96 -16.87
N SER A 78 0.07 29.70 -16.59
CA SER A 78 -0.88 28.68 -16.11
C SER A 78 -1.32 28.91 -14.64
N PRO A 79 -2.53 28.47 -14.24
CA PRO A 79 -3.02 28.66 -12.86
C PRO A 79 -2.25 27.91 -11.75
N SER A 80 -1.47 26.85 -12.08
CA SER A 80 -0.58 26.21 -11.10
C SER A 80 0.63 27.09 -10.82
N LEU A 81 1.18 27.75 -11.85
CA LEU A 81 2.20 28.76 -11.69
C LEU A 81 1.63 29.98 -10.97
N GLU A 82 0.37 30.36 -11.18
CA GLU A 82 -0.25 31.48 -10.44
C GLU A 82 -0.46 31.15 -8.95
N SER A 83 -0.85 29.92 -8.63
CA SER A 83 -0.98 29.45 -7.24
C SER A 83 0.39 29.34 -6.57
N PHE A 84 1.38 28.82 -7.28
CA PHE A 84 2.78 28.77 -6.86
C PHE A 84 3.39 30.18 -6.74
N LEU A 85 3.04 31.12 -7.63
CA LEU A 85 3.47 32.52 -7.59
C LEU A 85 2.74 33.30 -6.49
N LYS A 86 1.49 32.95 -6.15
CA LYS A 86 0.78 33.47 -4.96
C LYS A 86 1.45 32.94 -3.69
N LEU A 87 1.82 31.66 -3.65
CA LEU A 87 2.60 31.07 -2.56
C LEU A 87 3.97 31.75 -2.46
N LYS A 88 4.67 31.94 -3.57
CA LYS A 88 6.00 32.60 -3.66
C LYS A 88 5.92 34.08 -3.29
N LYS A 89 4.90 34.83 -3.73
CA LYS A 89 4.65 36.22 -3.30
C LYS A 89 4.36 36.32 -1.81
N ARG A 90 3.62 35.36 -1.25
CA ARG A 90 3.34 35.27 0.19
C ARG A 90 4.59 34.86 0.99
N PHE A 91 5.43 34.00 0.43
CA PHE A 91 6.72 33.62 1.00
C PHE A 91 7.71 34.80 0.98
N LEU A 92 7.76 35.57 -0.12
CA LEU A 92 8.53 36.82 -0.19
C LEU A 92 8.02 37.89 0.80
N PHE A 93 6.71 37.97 1.03
CA PHE A 93 6.15 38.84 2.07
C PHE A 93 6.63 38.44 3.47
N CYS A 94 6.81 37.13 3.74
CA CYS A 94 7.39 36.63 4.99
C CYS A 94 8.87 37.02 5.14
N ILE A 95 9.66 37.00 4.06
CA ILE A 95 11.10 37.35 4.08
C ILE A 95 11.34 38.83 4.44
N THR A 96 10.40 39.71 4.13
CA THR A 96 10.48 41.15 4.45
C THR A 96 9.78 41.55 5.75
N ALA A 97 9.15 40.59 6.44
CA ALA A 97 8.38 40.84 7.65
C ALA A 97 9.30 41.08 8.86
N SER A 98 8.88 41.94 9.80
CA SER A 98 9.64 42.18 11.03
C SER A 98 9.71 40.91 11.90
N PRO A 99 10.69 40.78 12.81
CA PRO A 99 10.85 39.57 13.63
C PRO A 99 9.59 39.14 14.42
N SER A 100 8.72 40.08 14.79
CA SER A 100 7.45 39.78 15.47
C SER A 100 6.34 39.26 14.53
N GLN A 101 6.45 39.53 13.22
CA GLN A 101 5.51 39.06 12.19
C GLN A 101 5.92 37.70 11.60
N LEU A 102 7.20 37.32 11.72
CA LEU A 102 7.73 36.03 11.24
C LEU A 102 7.10 34.82 11.95
N SER A 103 6.84 34.90 13.26
CA SER A 103 6.17 33.81 14.00
C SER A 103 4.72 33.61 13.57
N THR A 104 4.00 34.71 13.31
CA THR A 104 2.61 34.68 12.84
C THR A 104 2.52 34.19 11.39
N CYS A 105 3.45 34.62 10.53
CA CYS A 105 3.54 34.14 9.15
C CYS A 105 3.93 32.66 9.07
N ARG A 106 4.88 32.20 9.89
CA ARG A 106 5.25 30.78 9.99
C ARG A 106 4.05 29.94 10.40
N ASN A 107 3.35 30.33 11.47
CA ASN A 107 2.15 29.64 11.93
C ASN A 107 1.02 29.64 10.88
N PHE A 108 0.87 30.70 10.10
CA PHE A 108 -0.15 30.80 9.05
C PHE A 108 0.19 29.95 7.81
N VAL A 109 1.45 29.97 7.35
CA VAL A 109 1.90 29.15 6.21
C VAL A 109 1.89 27.67 6.58
N THR A 110 2.41 27.31 7.75
CA THR A 110 2.34 25.93 8.25
C THR A 110 0.90 25.47 8.40
N ARG A 111 0.00 26.28 8.98
CA ARG A 111 -1.43 25.93 9.05
C ARG A 111 -2.07 25.80 7.68
N THR A 112 -1.84 26.71 6.73
CA THR A 112 -2.50 26.65 5.41
C THR A 112 -2.02 25.44 4.60
N VAL A 113 -0.71 25.20 4.58
CA VAL A 113 -0.12 24.02 3.90
C VAL A 113 -0.54 22.73 4.60
N GLN A 114 -0.63 22.72 5.94
CA GLN A 114 -1.08 21.58 6.71
C GLN A 114 -2.58 21.31 6.55
N THR A 115 -3.44 22.33 6.47
CA THR A 115 -4.87 22.16 6.19
C THR A 115 -5.10 21.67 4.76
N ASP A 116 -4.36 22.20 3.79
CA ASP A 116 -4.46 21.74 2.39
C ASP A 116 -3.95 20.28 2.24
N LEU A 117 -2.87 19.91 2.94
CA LEU A 117 -2.34 18.52 2.97
C LEU A 117 -3.22 17.56 3.78
N GLN A 118 -3.80 17.99 4.91
CA GLN A 118 -4.72 17.18 5.72
C GLN A 118 -6.07 16.97 5.02
N ALA A 119 -6.59 17.99 4.33
CA ALA A 119 -7.76 17.86 3.47
C ALA A 119 -7.49 16.92 2.30
N PHE A 120 -6.26 16.92 1.74
CA PHE A 120 -5.87 15.99 0.68
C PHE A 120 -5.72 14.53 1.15
N ASN A 121 -5.30 14.31 2.40
CA ASN A 121 -5.01 12.97 2.94
C ASN A 121 -6.24 12.22 3.47
N THR A 122 -7.24 12.92 4.03
CA THR A 122 -8.45 12.26 4.57
C THR A 122 -9.48 11.93 3.49
N THR A 123 -9.53 12.70 2.40
CA THR A 123 -10.40 12.47 1.23
C THR A 123 -9.80 11.51 0.18
N SER A 124 -8.68 10.83 0.49
CA SER A 124 -7.91 10.09 -0.52
C SER A 124 -8.32 8.64 -0.76
N MET A 125 -9.19 8.05 0.06
CA MET A 125 -9.51 6.63 -0.07
C MET A 125 -10.53 6.35 -1.17
N PHE A 126 -10.40 5.17 -1.79
CA PHE A 126 -11.33 4.59 -2.77
C PHE A 126 -11.39 5.27 -4.15
N ARG A 127 -10.38 6.05 -4.53
CA ARG A 127 -10.40 6.78 -5.81
C ARG A 127 -10.45 5.87 -7.04
N ALA A 128 -9.95 4.65 -6.94
CA ALA A 128 -9.75 3.70 -8.03
C ALA A 128 -10.70 2.50 -7.99
N ILE A 129 -11.94 2.66 -7.49
CA ILE A 129 -12.97 1.61 -7.58
C ILE A 129 -13.20 1.23 -9.07
N PRO A 130 -12.99 -0.05 -9.44
CA PRO A 130 -13.11 -0.49 -10.83
C PRO A 130 -14.45 -0.12 -11.46
N LYS A 131 -14.40 0.38 -12.70
CA LYS A 131 -15.62 0.58 -13.50
C LYS A 131 -16.31 -0.77 -13.70
N ASN A 132 -17.63 -0.79 -13.59
CA ASN A 132 -18.46 -1.99 -13.75
C ASN A 132 -18.27 -3.06 -12.65
N VAL A 133 -17.71 -2.73 -11.48
CA VAL A 133 -17.68 -3.68 -10.35
C VAL A 133 -19.08 -4.20 -9.99
N TRP A 134 -20.11 -3.36 -10.15
CA TRP A 134 -21.52 -3.71 -9.95
C TRP A 134 -22.05 -4.79 -10.91
N LYS A 135 -21.38 -5.04 -12.04
CA LYS A 135 -21.75 -6.12 -12.98
C LYS A 135 -21.18 -7.47 -12.57
N GLN A 136 -20.25 -7.50 -11.62
CA GLN A 136 -19.62 -8.72 -11.16
C GLN A 136 -20.38 -9.32 -9.98
N PRO A 137 -20.33 -10.65 -9.78
CA PRO A 137 -20.83 -11.25 -8.55
C PRO A 137 -20.18 -10.62 -7.32
N LEU A 138 -20.98 -10.32 -6.30
CA LEU A 138 -20.48 -9.77 -5.04
C LEU A 138 -19.59 -10.80 -4.33
N ASP A 139 -18.34 -10.44 -4.06
CA ASP A 139 -17.42 -11.28 -3.28
C ASP A 139 -16.74 -10.48 -2.17
N LEU A 140 -17.31 -10.56 -0.96
CA LEU A 140 -16.76 -9.96 0.26
C LEU A 140 -15.46 -10.62 0.75
N LYS A 141 -15.01 -11.71 0.11
CA LYS A 141 -13.76 -12.40 0.42
C LYS A 141 -12.59 -11.93 -0.45
N LEU A 142 -12.81 -11.00 -1.37
CA LEU A 142 -11.73 -10.25 -2.01
C LEU A 142 -11.05 -9.33 -0.99
N HIS A 143 -9.87 -8.84 -1.36
CA HIS A 143 -9.19 -7.77 -0.63
C HIS A 143 -9.22 -6.51 -1.48
N THR A 144 -9.03 -5.35 -0.83
CA THR A 144 -9.01 -4.07 -1.52
C THR A 144 -7.83 -3.23 -1.04
N THR A 145 -7.22 -2.48 -1.95
CA THR A 145 -6.26 -1.42 -1.58
C THR A 145 -6.98 -0.26 -0.89
N ASP A 146 -6.22 0.63 -0.25
CA ASP A 146 -6.71 1.93 0.22
C ASP A 146 -7.34 2.78 -0.90
N GLU A 147 -6.83 2.64 -2.12
CA GLU A 147 -7.39 3.28 -3.31
C GLU A 147 -8.67 2.61 -3.85
N GLY A 148 -9.16 1.51 -3.27
CA GLY A 148 -10.39 0.86 -3.72
C GLY A 148 -10.20 -0.19 -4.84
N GLU A 149 -8.96 -0.53 -5.19
CA GLU A 149 -8.69 -1.54 -6.21
C GLU A 149 -8.79 -2.95 -5.64
N LEU A 150 -9.41 -3.86 -6.38
CA LEU A 150 -9.60 -5.25 -5.94
C LEU A 150 -8.34 -6.09 -6.12
N LEU A 151 -8.08 -6.95 -5.14
CA LEU A 151 -7.00 -7.91 -5.08
C LEU A 151 -7.58 -9.30 -4.75
N VAL A 152 -7.07 -10.33 -5.42
CA VAL A 152 -7.44 -11.73 -5.18
C VAL A 152 -6.45 -12.34 -4.20
N PRO A 153 -6.88 -12.79 -3.01
CA PRO A 153 -6.00 -13.54 -2.11
C PRO A 153 -5.54 -14.83 -2.79
N PHE A 154 -4.28 -15.24 -2.57
CA PHE A 154 -3.74 -16.48 -3.15
C PHE A 154 -4.67 -17.68 -2.94
N THR A 155 -5.22 -17.82 -1.73
CA THR A 155 -6.16 -18.91 -1.37
C THR A 155 -7.41 -18.92 -2.23
N ARG A 156 -7.90 -17.75 -2.68
CA ARG A 156 -9.05 -17.66 -3.58
C ARG A 156 -8.63 -17.97 -5.02
N TYR A 157 -7.47 -17.48 -5.45
CA TYR A 157 -6.92 -17.75 -6.79
C TYR A 157 -6.76 -19.26 -7.06
N VAL A 158 -6.29 -20.02 -6.07
CA VAL A 158 -6.10 -21.48 -6.21
C VAL A 158 -7.38 -22.31 -6.02
N LEU A 159 -8.45 -21.73 -5.46
CA LEU A 159 -9.73 -22.41 -5.19
C LEU A 159 -10.82 -22.10 -6.22
N GLN A 160 -10.52 -21.28 -7.24
CA GLN A 160 -11.53 -20.57 -8.04
C GLN A 160 -12.33 -21.39 -9.06
N SER A 161 -12.48 -22.71 -8.88
CA SER A 161 -13.45 -23.48 -9.66
C SER A 161 -14.79 -23.47 -8.91
N GLU A 162 -15.77 -22.70 -9.39
CA GLU A 162 -17.17 -22.97 -9.09
C GLU A 162 -17.37 -24.45 -9.31
N GLN A 163 -17.60 -25.20 -8.22
CA GLN A 163 -17.64 -26.66 -8.16
C GLN A 163 -18.00 -27.27 -9.52
N THR A 164 -16.99 -27.50 -10.36
CA THR A 164 -17.18 -28.26 -11.58
C THR A 164 -17.67 -29.58 -11.06
N ARG A 165 -18.95 -29.90 -11.35
CA ARG A 165 -19.65 -31.05 -10.79
C ARG A 165 -18.67 -32.20 -10.83
N ARG A 166 -18.23 -32.65 -9.64
CA ARG A 166 -17.18 -33.66 -9.50
C ARG A 166 -17.60 -34.85 -10.34
N SER A 167 -17.08 -34.96 -11.57
CA SER A 167 -17.20 -36.20 -12.32
C SER A 167 -16.23 -37.12 -11.62
N SER A 168 -16.76 -38.08 -10.85
CA SER A 168 -15.97 -39.00 -10.04
C SER A 168 -15.20 -40.03 -10.88
N LEU A 169 -15.01 -39.77 -12.17
CA LEU A 169 -14.27 -40.65 -13.06
C LEU A 169 -12.79 -40.34 -12.86
N ALA A 170 -12.17 -41.08 -11.94
CA ALA A 170 -10.73 -41.08 -11.78
C ALA A 170 -10.08 -41.47 -13.12
N PHE A 171 -9.33 -40.56 -13.72
CA PHE A 171 -8.57 -40.84 -14.94
C PHE A 171 -7.28 -41.58 -14.59
N LEU A 172 -7.40 -42.86 -14.23
CA LEU A 172 -6.30 -43.71 -13.74
C LEU A 172 -5.20 -43.96 -14.78
N ARG A 173 -5.43 -43.64 -16.05
CA ARG A 173 -4.50 -43.88 -17.17
C ARG A 173 -3.54 -42.73 -17.43
N PHE A 174 -3.64 -41.61 -16.72
CA PHE A 174 -2.73 -40.47 -16.94
C PHE A 174 -1.24 -40.86 -16.89
N PRO A 175 -0.76 -41.65 -15.91
CA PRO A 175 0.66 -42.00 -15.84
C PRO A 175 1.13 -42.91 -16.99
N ASP A 176 0.20 -43.62 -17.63
CA ASP A 176 0.45 -44.55 -18.74
C ASP A 176 0.56 -43.84 -20.09
N LEU A 177 0.18 -42.55 -20.16
CA LEU A 177 0.28 -41.78 -21.39
C LEU A 177 1.75 -41.45 -21.72
N PRO A 178 2.10 -41.33 -23.01
CA PRO A 178 3.34 -40.69 -23.45
C PRO A 178 3.55 -39.33 -22.77
N GLU A 179 4.81 -38.96 -22.50
CA GLU A 179 5.16 -37.74 -21.78
C GLU A 179 4.62 -36.49 -22.49
N GLU A 180 4.66 -36.46 -23.81
CA GLU A 180 4.15 -35.36 -24.63
C GLU A 180 2.66 -35.15 -24.43
N LEU A 181 1.89 -36.24 -24.31
CA LEU A 181 0.45 -36.18 -24.03
C LEU A 181 0.18 -35.77 -22.59
N GLN A 182 1.00 -36.21 -21.62
CA GLN A 182 0.91 -35.73 -20.24
C GLN A 182 1.14 -34.22 -20.17
N LEU A 183 2.20 -33.72 -20.79
CA LEU A 183 2.53 -32.29 -20.84
C LEU A 183 1.45 -31.48 -21.55
N HIS A 184 0.92 -32.01 -22.66
CA HIS A 184 -0.18 -31.37 -23.37
C HIS A 184 -1.43 -31.25 -22.49
N ILE A 185 -1.81 -32.32 -21.78
CA ILE A 185 -2.95 -32.32 -20.85
C ILE A 185 -2.72 -31.30 -19.72
N ILE A 186 -1.51 -31.29 -19.11
CA ILE A 186 -1.18 -30.33 -18.05
C ILE A 186 -1.27 -28.90 -18.59
N GLY A 187 -0.81 -28.63 -19.80
CA GLY A 187 -0.91 -27.33 -20.46
C GLY A 187 -2.35 -26.83 -20.69
N LEU A 188 -3.33 -27.73 -20.66
CA LEU A 188 -4.76 -27.41 -20.78
C LEU A 188 -5.47 -27.32 -19.42
N CYS A 189 -4.78 -27.62 -18.31
CA CYS A 189 -5.36 -27.54 -16.97
C CYS A 189 -5.61 -26.08 -16.56
N ASP A 190 -6.69 -25.88 -15.82
CA ASP A 190 -6.96 -24.60 -15.17
C ASP A 190 -6.03 -24.38 -13.96
N VAL A 191 -6.00 -23.14 -13.47
CA VAL A 191 -5.16 -22.72 -12.33
C VAL A 191 -5.38 -23.59 -11.08
N PRO A 192 -6.62 -23.88 -10.64
CA PRO A 192 -6.85 -24.78 -9.51
C PRO A 192 -6.30 -26.19 -9.74
N THR A 193 -6.49 -26.78 -10.93
CA THR A 193 -5.98 -28.12 -11.23
C THR A 193 -4.45 -28.13 -11.25
N LEU A 194 -3.80 -27.12 -11.86
CA LEU A 194 -2.34 -26.97 -11.82
C LEU A 194 -1.81 -26.87 -10.39
N PHE A 195 -2.50 -26.12 -9.53
CA PHE A 195 -2.17 -26.04 -8.09
C PHE A 195 -2.32 -27.40 -7.39
N GLN A 196 -3.37 -28.17 -7.67
CA GLN A 196 -3.50 -29.52 -7.11
C GLN A 196 -2.42 -30.47 -7.62
N LEU A 197 -2.07 -30.41 -8.91
CA LEU A 197 -1.05 -31.26 -9.52
C LEU A 197 0.34 -31.01 -8.92
N MET A 198 0.71 -29.75 -8.65
CA MET A 198 1.99 -29.46 -7.98
C MET A 198 2.06 -30.04 -6.57
N HIS A 199 0.94 -30.22 -5.88
CA HIS A 199 0.93 -30.81 -4.54
C HIS A 199 0.81 -32.34 -4.53
N THR A 200 0.08 -32.92 -5.49
CA THR A 200 -0.31 -34.34 -5.44
C THR A 200 0.61 -35.29 -6.21
N SER A 201 1.37 -34.82 -7.20
CA SER A 201 2.19 -35.70 -8.04
C SER A 201 3.59 -35.15 -8.26
N SER A 202 4.61 -35.87 -7.75
CA SER A 202 6.01 -35.48 -7.92
C SER A 202 6.47 -35.50 -9.37
N ARG A 203 5.90 -36.37 -10.21
CA ARG A 203 6.26 -36.54 -11.63
C ARG A 203 5.92 -35.28 -12.44
N VAL A 204 4.78 -34.66 -12.17
CA VAL A 204 4.29 -33.49 -12.94
C VAL A 204 4.50 -32.17 -12.20
N ARG A 205 4.97 -32.22 -10.94
CA ARG A 205 5.08 -31.04 -10.07
C ARG A 205 5.81 -29.88 -10.72
N ALA A 206 6.99 -30.14 -11.30
CA ALA A 206 7.83 -29.10 -11.87
C ALA A 206 7.16 -28.38 -13.06
N GLU A 207 6.46 -29.12 -13.93
CA GLU A 207 5.77 -28.54 -15.08
C GLU A 207 4.46 -27.86 -14.67
N ALA A 208 3.71 -28.45 -13.74
CA ALA A 208 2.51 -27.81 -13.19
C ALA A 208 2.82 -26.50 -12.46
N GLU A 209 3.91 -26.48 -11.68
CA GLU A 209 4.40 -25.28 -10.99
C GLU A 209 4.81 -24.19 -11.99
N LYS A 210 5.59 -24.55 -13.02
CA LYS A 210 5.97 -23.64 -14.10
C LYS A 210 4.74 -23.02 -14.77
N LEU A 211 3.76 -23.84 -15.17
CA LEU A 211 2.55 -23.38 -15.86
C LEU A 211 1.65 -22.52 -14.97
N PHE A 212 1.52 -22.88 -13.69
CA PHE A 212 0.74 -22.12 -12.71
C PHE A 212 1.27 -20.69 -12.55
N PHE A 213 2.60 -20.54 -12.36
CA PHE A 213 3.21 -19.22 -12.15
C PHE A 213 3.49 -18.45 -13.45
N SER A 214 3.33 -19.08 -14.62
CA SER A 214 3.45 -18.44 -15.94
C SER A 214 2.10 -17.98 -16.53
N SER A 215 1.01 -18.01 -15.76
CA SER A 215 -0.31 -17.56 -16.25
C SER A 215 -0.24 -16.12 -16.75
N PRO A 216 -0.61 -15.82 -18.02
CA PRO A 216 -0.52 -14.50 -18.63
C PRO A 216 -1.54 -13.48 -18.05
N ASP A 217 -2.53 -13.95 -17.31
CA ASP A 217 -3.58 -13.10 -16.74
C ASP A 217 -3.35 -12.78 -15.25
N ALA A 218 -2.48 -13.54 -14.57
CA ALA A 218 -2.20 -13.38 -13.15
C ALA A 218 -0.94 -12.56 -12.90
N TRP A 219 -1.08 -11.50 -12.10
CA TRP A 219 -0.01 -10.61 -11.70
C TRP A 219 0.18 -10.69 -10.20
N PHE A 220 1.33 -11.18 -9.75
CA PHE A 220 1.61 -11.32 -8.33
C PHE A 220 2.10 -9.99 -7.76
N CYS A 221 1.44 -9.52 -6.70
CA CYS A 221 1.68 -8.21 -6.12
C CYS A 221 2.73 -8.26 -5.01
N VAL A 222 3.73 -7.37 -5.10
CA VAL A 222 4.78 -7.16 -4.08
C VAL A 222 4.98 -5.68 -3.81
N ASP A 223 5.51 -5.33 -2.66
CA ASP A 223 5.79 -3.92 -2.30
C ASP A 223 7.21 -3.52 -2.69
N ALA A 224 7.36 -2.34 -3.30
CA ALA A 224 8.67 -1.82 -3.71
C ALA A 224 9.63 -1.66 -2.53
N ASP A 225 9.13 -1.23 -1.37
CA ASP A 225 9.93 -1.03 -0.16
C ASP A 225 10.63 -2.32 0.27
N TRP A 226 9.98 -3.47 0.09
CA TRP A 226 10.59 -4.77 0.41
C TRP A 226 11.70 -5.14 -0.58
N ILE A 227 11.52 -4.83 -1.87
CA ILE A 227 12.55 -5.03 -2.89
C ILE A 227 13.76 -4.14 -2.62
N LEU A 228 13.54 -2.87 -2.28
CA LEU A 228 14.59 -1.91 -1.95
C LEU A 228 15.38 -2.32 -0.70
N ARG A 229 14.75 -3.00 0.26
CA ARG A 229 15.44 -3.54 1.44
C ARG A 229 16.27 -4.78 1.16
N GLY A 230 16.17 -5.41 -0.02
CA GLY A 230 16.94 -6.60 -0.39
C GLY A 230 16.13 -7.89 -0.46
N CYS A 231 14.79 -7.81 -0.53
CA CYS A 231 13.90 -8.97 -0.62
C CYS A 231 14.09 -10.00 0.53
N TYR A 232 14.47 -9.56 1.74
CA TYR A 232 14.68 -10.47 2.86
C TYR A 232 13.37 -11.12 3.33
N ALA A 233 13.44 -12.38 3.73
CA ALA A 233 12.26 -13.15 4.15
C ALA A 233 11.64 -12.57 5.44
N GLY A 234 12.48 -12.08 6.37
CA GLY A 234 12.03 -11.41 7.59
C GLY A 234 11.27 -10.10 7.36
N ASP A 235 11.43 -9.46 6.20
CA ASP A 235 10.86 -8.13 5.92
C ASP A 235 9.48 -8.21 5.26
N THR A 236 8.99 -9.41 4.96
CA THR A 236 7.74 -9.65 4.24
C THR A 236 6.86 -10.64 4.98
N LEU A 237 5.54 -10.52 4.79
CA LEU A 237 4.55 -11.46 5.30
C LEU A 237 4.38 -12.67 4.37
N TYR A 238 5.00 -12.64 3.20
CA TYR A 238 4.77 -13.59 2.12
C TYR A 238 5.83 -14.70 2.07
N ASP A 239 5.43 -15.86 1.55
CA ASP A 239 6.34 -16.97 1.30
C ASP A 239 7.21 -16.69 0.08
N THR A 240 8.51 -16.57 0.32
CA THR A 240 9.50 -16.22 -0.71
C THR A 240 9.92 -17.41 -1.58
N ARG A 241 9.50 -18.64 -1.25
CA ARG A 241 9.88 -19.84 -2.00
C ARG A 241 9.27 -19.89 -3.41
N PHE A 242 8.17 -19.17 -3.63
CA PHE A 242 7.46 -19.17 -4.91
C PHE A 242 7.98 -18.10 -5.90
N LEU A 243 8.73 -17.11 -5.41
CA LEU A 243 9.20 -15.98 -6.22
C LEU A 243 10.01 -16.41 -7.46
N PRO A 244 10.86 -17.45 -7.40
CA PRO A 244 11.63 -17.88 -8.57
C PRO A 244 10.81 -18.35 -9.75
N PHE A 245 9.53 -18.66 -9.55
CA PHE A 245 8.64 -19.18 -10.59
C PHE A 245 7.78 -18.10 -11.25
N ILE A 246 7.65 -16.92 -10.63
CA ILE A 246 6.77 -15.85 -11.09
C ILE A 246 7.30 -15.24 -12.39
N GLU A 247 6.46 -15.27 -13.45
CA GLU A 247 6.79 -14.61 -14.72
C GLU A 247 6.23 -13.19 -14.83
N GLN A 248 5.14 -12.90 -14.10
CA GLN A 248 4.47 -11.60 -14.12
C GLN A 248 4.36 -10.99 -12.72
N LEU A 249 5.09 -9.90 -12.53
CA LEU A 249 5.25 -9.24 -11.25
C LEU A 249 4.62 -7.85 -11.28
N GLU A 250 3.77 -7.54 -10.32
CA GLU A 250 3.31 -6.18 -10.07
C GLU A 250 3.97 -5.64 -8.80
N ILE A 251 4.72 -4.56 -8.95
CA ILE A 251 5.42 -3.91 -7.86
C ILE A 251 4.64 -2.66 -7.48
N ARG A 252 4.13 -2.61 -6.25
CA ARG A 252 3.40 -1.48 -5.70
C ARG A 252 4.36 -0.45 -5.13
N LEU A 253 4.26 0.76 -5.64
CA LEU A 253 4.96 1.95 -5.17
C LEU A 253 3.91 2.84 -4.50
N ARG A 254 4.18 3.29 -3.28
CA ARG A 254 3.30 4.27 -2.62
C ARG A 254 3.38 5.60 -3.36
N TRP A 255 4.59 6.16 -3.39
CA TRP A 255 4.90 7.39 -4.08
C TRP A 255 6.38 7.42 -4.46
N MET A 256 6.67 7.81 -5.70
CA MET A 256 8.01 7.91 -6.24
C MET A 256 8.30 9.34 -6.68
N ASN A 257 9.17 9.99 -5.93
CA ASN A 257 9.71 11.32 -6.20
C ASN A 257 11.24 11.23 -6.21
N GLU A 258 11.89 11.99 -7.10
CA GLU A 258 13.36 12.06 -7.20
C GLU A 258 14.02 12.39 -5.85
N ASP A 259 13.36 13.22 -5.04
CA ASP A 259 13.91 13.68 -3.76
C ASP A 259 13.71 12.67 -2.61
N TYR A 260 12.65 11.84 -2.65
CA TYR A 260 12.14 11.12 -1.46
C TYR A 260 11.95 9.63 -1.62
N TRP A 261 11.92 9.08 -2.84
CA TRP A 261 11.52 7.69 -3.09
C TRP A 261 12.35 6.63 -2.32
N MET A 262 13.49 7.04 -1.76
CA MET A 262 14.45 6.13 -1.13
C MET A 262 15.04 6.67 0.17
N SER A 263 14.42 7.68 0.79
CA SER A 263 14.72 7.92 2.20
C SER A 263 14.22 6.71 2.98
N ASN A 264 15.02 6.20 3.91
CA ASN A 264 14.61 5.11 4.81
C ASN A 264 13.46 5.51 5.75
N HIS A 265 12.87 6.70 5.57
CA HIS A 265 11.82 7.23 6.41
C HIS A 265 10.51 6.61 5.97
N HIS A 266 10.00 5.76 6.85
CA HIS A 266 8.72 5.12 6.67
C HIS A 266 7.65 6.21 6.61
N CYS A 267 6.77 6.15 5.62
CA CYS A 267 5.74 7.16 5.34
C CYS A 267 4.64 7.27 6.42
N TYR A 268 4.92 6.90 7.67
CA TYR A 268 4.02 6.99 8.80
C TYR A 268 4.56 8.01 9.80
N GLY A 269 4.29 9.29 9.52
CA GLY A 269 4.37 10.34 10.53
C GLY A 269 5.60 11.24 10.50
N ASP A 270 6.64 10.89 9.75
CA ASP A 270 7.81 11.76 9.62
C ASP A 270 7.48 13.00 8.80
N GLN A 271 7.69 14.18 9.41
CA GLN A 271 7.50 15.47 8.75
C GLN A 271 8.46 15.55 7.55
N PRO A 272 8.00 15.97 6.36
CA PRO A 272 8.85 16.12 5.17
C PRO A 272 10.06 17.07 5.36
N GLU A 273 10.03 17.88 6.41
CA GLU A 273 10.96 19.00 6.65
C GLU A 273 12.40 18.57 6.98
N GLU A 274 12.66 17.30 7.31
CA GLU A 274 14.01 16.81 7.67
C GLU A 274 14.66 15.85 6.66
N VAL A 275 13.97 15.49 5.58
CA VAL A 275 14.56 14.57 4.60
C VAL A 275 15.55 15.33 3.71
N GLN A 276 16.85 15.18 3.99
CA GLN A 276 17.90 15.68 3.11
C GLN A 276 17.78 15.02 1.74
N ALA A 277 17.69 15.86 0.69
CA ALA A 277 17.67 15.39 -0.69
C ALA A 277 18.86 14.46 -0.96
N MET A 278 18.58 13.34 -1.60
CA MET A 278 19.60 12.34 -1.88
C MET A 278 20.53 12.81 -3.02
N PRO A 279 21.85 12.63 -2.90
CA PRO A 279 22.77 12.81 -4.03
C PRO A 279 22.35 11.94 -5.23
N ALA A 280 22.49 12.48 -6.45
CA ALA A 280 21.99 11.84 -7.68
C ALA A 280 22.71 10.52 -8.02
N ASP A 281 23.99 10.39 -7.67
CA ASP A 281 24.78 9.17 -7.74
C ASP A 281 24.18 8.05 -6.88
N ARG A 282 23.81 8.38 -5.64
CA ARG A 282 23.14 7.43 -4.73
C ARG A 282 21.76 7.03 -5.23
N LEU A 283 21.09 7.89 -6.00
CA LEU A 283 19.81 7.56 -6.61
C LEU A 283 19.95 6.42 -7.64
N GLU A 284 20.94 6.53 -8.52
CA GLU A 284 21.20 5.53 -9.56
C GLU A 284 21.64 4.18 -8.97
N GLU A 285 22.55 4.19 -7.98
CA GLU A 285 22.99 2.97 -7.28
C GLU A 285 21.80 2.18 -6.72
N ARG A 286 20.85 2.86 -6.07
CA ARG A 286 19.66 2.21 -5.52
C ARG A 286 18.71 1.67 -6.59
N MET A 287 18.58 2.35 -7.73
CA MET A 287 17.82 1.80 -8.86
C MET A 287 18.48 0.52 -9.41
N GLN A 288 19.81 0.49 -9.45
CA GLN A 288 20.56 -0.71 -9.84
C GLN A 288 20.37 -1.83 -8.81
N GLU A 289 20.45 -1.52 -7.50
CA GLU A 289 20.15 -2.48 -6.42
C GLU A 289 18.72 -3.03 -6.54
N PHE A 290 17.73 -2.18 -6.81
CA PHE A 290 16.34 -2.58 -7.01
C PHE A 290 16.21 -3.64 -8.12
N TRP A 291 16.78 -3.40 -9.30
CA TRP A 291 16.75 -4.37 -10.41
C TRP A 291 17.59 -5.60 -10.13
N GLN A 292 18.71 -5.46 -9.44
CA GLN A 292 19.55 -6.58 -9.04
C GLN A 292 18.81 -7.51 -8.07
N ASN A 293 18.04 -6.95 -7.13
CA ASN A 293 17.19 -7.72 -6.22
C ASN A 293 16.07 -8.44 -6.98
N ILE A 294 15.43 -7.77 -7.95
CA ILE A 294 14.44 -8.43 -8.82
C ILE A 294 15.06 -9.60 -9.57
N ARG A 295 16.21 -9.40 -10.23
CA ARG A 295 16.89 -10.46 -10.97
C ARG A 295 17.30 -11.64 -10.10
N THR A 296 17.73 -11.36 -8.88
CA THR A 296 18.20 -12.38 -7.93
C THR A 296 17.04 -13.21 -7.39
N HIS A 297 15.92 -12.58 -7.03
CA HIS A 297 14.80 -13.24 -6.35
C HIS A 297 13.67 -13.68 -7.29
N PHE A 298 13.58 -13.09 -8.48
CA PHE A 298 12.59 -13.41 -9.52
C PHE A 298 13.29 -13.75 -10.85
N PRO A 299 14.18 -14.77 -10.91
CA PRO A 299 14.95 -15.12 -12.10
C PRO A 299 14.13 -15.43 -13.35
N ARG A 300 12.83 -15.77 -13.21
CA ARG A 300 11.92 -16.07 -14.32
C ARG A 300 11.03 -14.91 -14.72
N VAL A 301 11.13 -13.74 -14.08
CA VAL A 301 10.26 -12.61 -14.40
C VAL A 301 10.49 -12.18 -15.84
N LYS A 302 9.40 -12.09 -16.61
CA LYS A 302 9.40 -11.61 -17.99
C LYS A 302 8.74 -10.25 -18.10
N ARG A 303 7.76 -9.96 -17.22
CA ARG A 303 6.99 -8.72 -17.25
C ARG A 303 6.89 -8.14 -15.84
N VAL A 304 7.22 -6.86 -15.71
CA VAL A 304 7.13 -6.10 -14.46
C VAL A 304 6.23 -4.90 -14.68
N THR A 305 5.17 -4.78 -13.87
CA THR A 305 4.37 -3.55 -13.80
C THR A 305 4.76 -2.76 -12.57
N LEU A 306 5.27 -1.54 -12.75
CA LEU A 306 5.46 -0.58 -11.67
C LEU A 306 4.16 0.20 -11.45
N CYS A 307 3.53 0.01 -10.30
CA CYS A 307 2.19 0.47 -9.98
C CYS A 307 2.24 1.53 -8.89
N GLU A 308 1.95 2.79 -9.20
CA GLU A 308 1.98 3.89 -8.22
C GLU A 308 0.57 4.30 -7.80
N SER A 309 0.26 4.25 -6.51
CA SER A 309 -1.05 4.65 -5.98
C SER A 309 -1.23 6.17 -5.83
N TYR A 310 -0.17 6.95 -5.97
CA TYR A 310 -0.28 8.40 -5.96
C TYR A 310 -1.05 8.93 -7.18
N LEU A 311 -1.99 9.85 -6.94
CA LEU A 311 -2.80 10.46 -7.99
C LEU A 311 -1.96 11.47 -8.79
N ARG A 312 -1.75 11.21 -10.09
CA ARG A 312 -0.97 12.06 -11.00
C ARG A 312 -1.86 12.87 -11.94
N THR A 313 -1.37 14.04 -12.33
CA THR A 313 -1.99 14.82 -13.42
C THR A 313 -1.48 14.32 -14.78
N ARG A 314 -2.27 14.50 -15.86
CA ARG A 314 -1.92 13.98 -17.20
C ARG A 314 -0.60 14.50 -17.76
N SER A 315 -0.20 15.73 -17.41
CA SER A 315 1.03 16.36 -17.89
C SER A 315 2.31 15.74 -17.31
N GLU A 316 2.19 14.92 -16.27
CA GLU A 316 3.33 14.37 -15.53
C GLU A 316 3.66 12.92 -15.92
N LEU A 317 2.97 12.35 -16.91
CA LEU A 317 3.03 10.91 -17.18
C LEU A 317 3.79 10.54 -18.48
N PRO A 318 4.64 9.49 -18.44
CA PRO A 318 5.19 8.87 -17.24
C PRO A 318 6.29 9.76 -16.62
N PRO A 319 6.40 9.87 -15.29
CA PRO A 319 7.39 10.75 -14.67
C PRO A 319 8.82 10.31 -15.01
N ASP A 320 9.75 11.27 -15.12
CA ASP A 320 11.14 11.05 -15.54
C ASP A 320 11.86 10.01 -14.69
N ILE A 321 11.60 10.02 -13.37
CA ILE A 321 12.12 9.04 -12.43
C ILE A 321 11.73 7.59 -12.79
N PHE A 322 10.51 7.34 -13.26
CA PHE A 322 10.08 6.02 -13.74
C PHE A 322 10.79 5.64 -15.03
N ARG A 323 10.97 6.61 -15.93
CA ARG A 323 11.70 6.39 -17.18
C ARG A 323 13.18 6.04 -16.92
N LYS A 324 13.83 6.74 -15.98
CA LYS A 324 15.20 6.44 -15.52
C LYS A 324 15.29 5.03 -14.93
N LEU A 325 14.38 4.69 -14.00
CA LEU A 325 14.32 3.37 -13.40
C LEU A 325 14.16 2.27 -14.46
N ALA A 326 13.20 2.40 -15.39
CA ALA A 326 13.02 1.40 -16.44
C ALA A 326 14.18 1.32 -17.43
N HIS A 327 14.96 2.39 -17.62
CA HIS A 327 16.14 2.37 -18.48
C HIS A 327 17.26 1.49 -17.92
N LEU A 328 17.35 1.37 -16.60
CA LEU A 328 18.30 0.50 -15.90
C LEU A 328 17.85 -0.98 -15.85
N CYS A 329 16.64 -1.27 -16.33
CA CYS A 329 16.13 -2.64 -16.37
C CYS A 329 16.89 -3.49 -17.41
N THR A 330 17.07 -4.77 -17.10
CA THR A 330 17.67 -5.73 -18.04
C THR A 330 16.82 -5.89 -19.31
N PRO A 331 17.43 -6.15 -20.48
CA PRO A 331 16.72 -6.14 -21.76
C PRO A 331 15.68 -7.26 -21.95
N ASN A 332 15.68 -8.28 -21.09
CA ASN A 332 14.78 -9.44 -21.18
C ASN A 332 13.50 -9.27 -20.35
N ILE A 333 13.36 -8.17 -19.63
CA ILE A 333 12.17 -7.87 -18.82
C ILE A 333 11.40 -6.73 -19.50
N GLU A 334 10.14 -7.01 -19.82
CA GLU A 334 9.19 -5.99 -20.26
C GLU A 334 8.75 -5.16 -19.05
N VAL A 335 8.99 -3.86 -19.08
CA VAL A 335 8.55 -2.93 -18.04
C VAL A 335 7.31 -2.17 -18.49
N LEU A 336 6.27 -2.24 -17.65
CA LEU A 336 5.03 -1.49 -17.77
C LEU A 336 4.93 -0.51 -16.61
N PHE A 337 4.27 0.62 -16.83
CA PHE A 337 3.86 1.51 -15.74
C PHE A 337 2.35 1.55 -15.59
N SER A 338 1.89 1.70 -14.36
CA SER A 338 0.48 1.79 -14.01
C SER A 338 0.27 2.92 -13.01
N PHE A 339 -0.30 4.03 -13.47
CA PHE A 339 -0.49 5.24 -12.65
C PHE A 339 -1.97 5.50 -12.40
N LEU A 340 -2.32 5.97 -11.20
CA LEU A 340 -3.63 6.58 -10.99
C LEU A 340 -3.68 7.97 -11.61
N LYS A 341 -4.65 8.17 -12.49
CA LYS A 341 -4.86 9.39 -13.27
C LYS A 341 -6.27 9.89 -13.03
N ALA A 342 -6.40 11.13 -12.57
CA ALA A 342 -7.69 11.82 -12.53
C ALA A 342 -8.12 12.14 -13.97
N GLN A 343 -9.39 11.89 -14.31
CA GLN A 343 -9.90 12.22 -15.65
C GLN A 343 -9.95 13.74 -15.87
N LYS A 344 -10.40 14.48 -14.87
CA LYS A 344 -10.44 15.94 -14.84
C LYS A 344 -9.87 16.45 -13.52
N ARG A 345 -9.50 17.74 -13.48
CA ARG A 345 -8.89 18.38 -12.30
C ARG A 345 -9.74 18.28 -11.02
N ARG A 346 -11.06 18.13 -11.16
CA ARG A 346 -12.01 18.02 -10.03
C ARG A 346 -12.54 16.61 -9.82
N ASP A 347 -12.25 15.68 -10.74
CA ASP A 347 -12.77 14.31 -10.61
C ASP A 347 -11.90 13.59 -9.58
N LEU A 348 -12.48 13.26 -8.43
CA LEU A 348 -11.78 12.49 -7.40
C LEU A 348 -11.70 11.01 -7.76
N ARG A 349 -12.58 10.55 -8.67
CA ARG A 349 -12.46 9.21 -9.25
C ARG A 349 -11.28 9.15 -10.23
N ALA A 350 -10.35 8.26 -9.91
CA ALA A 350 -9.15 8.00 -10.67
C ALA A 350 -9.28 6.70 -11.47
N GLU A 351 -8.56 6.66 -12.59
CA GLU A 351 -8.39 5.45 -13.39
C GLU A 351 -6.92 5.10 -13.54
N ARG A 352 -6.66 3.79 -13.65
CA ARG A 352 -5.33 3.29 -13.99
C ARG A 352 -5.03 3.56 -15.45
N SER A 353 -4.01 4.38 -15.68
CA SER A 353 -3.38 4.59 -16.98
C SER A 353 -2.19 3.65 -17.10
N MET A 354 -2.18 2.81 -18.15
CA MET A 354 -1.11 1.86 -18.42
C MET A 354 -0.16 2.43 -19.47
N TRP A 355 1.14 2.26 -19.28
CA TRP A 355 2.17 2.75 -20.20
C TRP A 355 3.17 1.65 -20.53
N GLN A 356 3.59 1.61 -21.78
CA GLN A 356 4.59 0.66 -22.28
C GLN A 356 5.61 1.40 -23.14
N GLN A 357 6.84 0.90 -23.12
CA GLN A 357 7.90 1.39 -23.99
C GLN A 357 7.79 0.71 -25.36
N ILE A 358 7.49 1.49 -26.41
CA ILE A 358 7.43 1.02 -27.78
C ILE A 358 8.71 1.46 -28.52
N LYS A 359 9.27 0.55 -29.31
CA LYS A 359 10.36 0.86 -30.24
C LYS A 359 9.75 1.42 -31.54
N LYS A 360 9.94 2.72 -31.80
CA LYS A 360 9.59 3.31 -33.10
C LYS A 360 10.84 3.38 -33.95
N ILE A 361 10.81 2.70 -35.10
CA ILE A 361 11.88 2.78 -36.10
C ILE A 361 11.58 4.03 -36.95
N LYS A 362 12.38 5.10 -36.79
CA LYS A 362 12.28 6.30 -37.63
C LYS A 362 13.59 6.50 -38.37
N HIS A 363 13.55 6.24 -39.68
CA HIS A 363 14.51 6.50 -40.78
C HIS A 363 16.03 6.25 -40.59
N VAL A 364 16.63 6.37 -39.40
CA VAL A 364 18.04 6.01 -39.13
C VAL A 364 18.29 5.59 -37.66
N SER A 365 17.34 5.83 -36.72
CA SER A 365 17.53 5.47 -35.30
C SER A 365 16.28 4.85 -34.67
N ALA A 366 16.51 3.87 -33.78
CA ALA A 366 15.47 3.29 -32.95
C ALA A 366 15.26 4.20 -31.73
N ILE A 367 14.19 4.99 -31.74
CA ILE A 367 13.80 5.80 -30.58
C ILE A 367 12.85 4.96 -29.73
N ARG A 368 13.14 4.88 -28.42
CA ARG A 368 12.24 4.28 -27.45
C ARG A 368 11.30 5.37 -26.92
N GLU A 369 10.02 5.20 -27.15
CA GLU A 369 8.98 6.15 -26.71
C GLU A 369 8.02 5.45 -25.76
N TRP A 370 7.62 6.12 -24.69
CA TRP A 370 6.58 5.61 -23.80
C TRP A 370 5.22 6.04 -24.32
N THR A 371 4.32 5.07 -24.47
CA THR A 371 2.97 5.32 -24.96
C THR A 371 1.94 4.77 -23.99
N GLU A 372 0.88 5.53 -23.78
CA GLU A 372 -0.30 5.07 -23.04
C GLU A 372 -0.96 3.93 -23.85
N ILE A 373 -1.20 2.80 -23.22
CA ILE A 373 -1.88 1.63 -23.78
C ILE A 373 -3.22 1.42 -23.07
N PRO A 374 -4.19 0.73 -23.69
CA PRO A 374 -5.44 0.39 -23.01
C PRO A 374 -5.18 -0.35 -21.70
N PRO A 375 -5.96 -0.06 -20.63
CA PRO A 375 -5.89 -0.83 -19.40
C PRO A 375 -6.11 -2.33 -19.69
N GLN A 376 -5.20 -3.17 -19.22
CA GLN A 376 -5.32 -4.62 -19.35
C GLN A 376 -6.15 -5.14 -18.19
N VAL A 377 -7.15 -5.99 -18.49
CA VAL A 377 -7.85 -6.75 -17.46
C VAL A 377 -6.86 -7.79 -16.94
N LYS A 378 -6.50 -7.69 -15.66
CA LYS A 378 -5.57 -8.61 -15.01
C LYS A 378 -6.07 -9.02 -13.64
N ILE A 379 -5.76 -10.25 -13.25
CA ILE A 379 -6.01 -10.78 -11.93
C ILE A 379 -4.81 -10.40 -11.05
N ARG A 380 -5.02 -9.51 -10.09
CA ARG A 380 -3.98 -9.08 -9.13
C ARG A 380 -3.99 -10.03 -7.96
N VAL A 381 -2.96 -10.87 -7.85
CA VAL A 381 -2.87 -11.93 -6.84
C VAL A 381 -1.96 -11.50 -5.71
N ILE A 382 -2.47 -11.50 -4.48
CA ILE A 382 -1.64 -11.35 -3.29
C ILE A 382 -0.87 -12.65 -3.09
N LEU A 383 0.43 -12.57 -2.84
CA LEU A 383 1.28 -13.74 -2.58
C LEU A 383 0.77 -14.57 -1.39
N PRO A 384 1.04 -15.89 -1.37
CA PRO A 384 0.76 -16.72 -0.20
C PRO A 384 1.55 -16.21 1.01
N ASN A 385 0.97 -16.30 2.19
CA ASN A 385 1.68 -15.96 3.41
C ASN A 385 2.74 -17.00 3.72
N LYS A 386 3.83 -16.58 4.37
CA LYS A 386 4.76 -17.53 4.99
C LYS A 386 4.14 -18.14 6.24
N LEU A 387 4.75 -19.20 6.75
CA LEU A 387 4.41 -19.74 8.06
C LEU A 387 4.87 -18.76 9.14
N PHE A 388 3.95 -18.36 10.01
CA PHE A 388 4.27 -17.51 11.15
C PHE A 388 4.68 -18.40 12.33
N SER A 389 5.97 -18.47 12.63
CA SER A 389 6.50 -19.30 13.72
C SER A 389 7.36 -18.50 14.71
N GLY A 390 7.49 -18.97 15.94
CA GLY A 390 8.24 -18.28 17.00
C GLY A 390 7.64 -16.93 17.43
N PHE A 391 8.43 -16.14 18.15
CA PHE A 391 8.00 -14.84 18.69
C PHE A 391 7.77 -13.81 17.59
N LEU A 392 8.69 -13.75 16.62
CA LEU A 392 8.57 -12.82 15.49
C LEU A 392 7.41 -13.20 14.57
N GLY A 393 7.13 -14.49 14.40
CA GLY A 393 5.93 -14.94 13.70
C GLY A 393 4.65 -14.58 14.42
N ALA A 394 4.60 -14.67 15.75
CA ALA A 394 3.44 -14.22 16.50
C ALA A 394 3.14 -12.73 16.23
N TYR A 395 4.16 -11.88 16.24
CA TYR A 395 4.05 -10.46 15.88
C TYR A 395 3.56 -10.26 14.44
N GLU A 396 4.22 -10.88 13.45
CA GLU A 396 3.85 -10.74 12.03
C GLU A 396 2.43 -11.22 11.76
N ASN A 397 1.98 -12.29 12.42
CA ASN A 397 0.62 -12.76 12.33
C ASN A 397 -0.37 -11.69 12.84
N GLN A 398 -0.04 -10.95 13.91
CA GLN A 398 -0.86 -9.82 14.35
C GLN A 398 -0.85 -8.69 13.32
N ARG A 399 0.32 -8.32 12.82
CA ARG A 399 0.45 -7.29 11.76
C ARG A 399 -0.34 -7.66 10.51
N TYR A 400 -0.28 -8.91 10.10
CA TYR A 400 -1.03 -9.46 8.98
C TYR A 400 -2.54 -9.38 9.22
N LYS A 401 -3.03 -9.84 10.38
CA LYS A 401 -4.45 -9.75 10.74
C LYS A 401 -4.95 -8.31 10.80
N HIS A 402 -4.11 -7.39 11.27
CA HIS A 402 -4.41 -5.97 11.28
C HIS A 402 -4.56 -5.42 9.85
N TYR A 403 -3.62 -5.74 8.97
CA TYR A 403 -3.70 -5.40 7.54
C TYR A 403 -4.95 -5.99 6.87
N LEU A 404 -5.21 -7.29 7.08
CA LEU A 404 -6.39 -7.97 6.55
C LEU A 404 -7.70 -7.32 6.99
N HIS A 405 -7.80 -6.93 8.26
CA HIS A 405 -8.99 -6.26 8.78
C HIS A 405 -9.30 -5.00 7.96
N PHE A 406 -8.31 -4.14 7.73
CA PHE A 406 -8.51 -2.94 6.91
C PHE A 406 -8.84 -3.28 5.46
N GLN A 407 -8.15 -4.24 4.86
CA GLN A 407 -8.46 -4.65 3.48
C GLN A 407 -9.91 -5.13 3.36
N HIS A 408 -10.42 -5.89 4.33
CA HIS A 408 -11.82 -6.34 4.31
C HIS A 408 -12.81 -5.22 4.61
N GLU A 409 -12.50 -4.25 5.47
CA GLU A 409 -13.33 -3.07 5.66
C GLU A 409 -13.45 -2.28 4.35
N TYR A 410 -12.32 -2.10 3.66
CA TYR A 410 -12.27 -1.47 2.35
C TYR A 410 -13.06 -2.25 1.31
N THR A 411 -12.89 -3.58 1.25
CA THR A 411 -13.69 -4.44 0.36
C THR A 411 -15.17 -4.35 0.67
N THR A 412 -15.56 -4.32 1.95
CA THR A 412 -16.96 -4.24 2.36
C THR A 412 -17.58 -2.95 1.82
N PHE A 413 -16.87 -1.83 1.92
CA PHE A 413 -17.32 -0.57 1.33
C PHE A 413 -17.45 -0.65 -0.19
N VAL A 414 -16.42 -1.12 -0.90
CA VAL A 414 -16.46 -1.24 -2.36
C VAL A 414 -17.61 -2.14 -2.83
N MET A 415 -17.84 -3.26 -2.16
CA MET A 415 -18.92 -4.20 -2.48
C MET A 415 -20.30 -3.64 -2.13
N LEU A 416 -20.42 -2.85 -1.07
CA LEU A 416 -21.67 -2.17 -0.73
C LEU A 416 -22.05 -1.15 -1.80
N THR A 417 -21.09 -0.34 -2.24
CA THR A 417 -21.28 0.61 -3.35
C THR A 417 -21.68 -0.11 -4.63
N ALA A 418 -20.99 -1.22 -4.96
CA ALA A 418 -21.32 -2.05 -6.11
C ALA A 418 -22.73 -2.67 -6.01
N ALA A 419 -23.13 -3.13 -4.83
CA ALA A 419 -24.43 -3.73 -4.58
C ALA A 419 -25.58 -2.74 -4.77
N ILE A 420 -25.41 -1.48 -4.37
CA ILE A 420 -26.41 -0.44 -4.57
C ILE A 420 -26.57 -0.12 -6.04
N GLU A 421 -25.47 0.11 -6.76
CA GLU A 421 -25.55 0.33 -8.21
C GLU A 421 -26.16 -0.87 -8.94
N ALA A 422 -25.81 -2.10 -8.54
CA ALA A 422 -26.42 -3.29 -9.11
C ALA A 422 -27.92 -3.37 -8.81
N HIS A 423 -28.36 -2.99 -7.61
CA HIS A 423 -29.78 -3.01 -7.24
C HIS A 423 -30.62 -2.10 -8.14
N HIS A 424 -30.12 -0.90 -8.45
CA HIS A 424 -30.83 0.11 -9.24
C HIS A 424 -30.64 -0.04 -10.76
N PHE A 425 -29.50 -0.58 -11.21
CA PHE A 425 -29.13 -0.55 -12.63
C PHE A 425 -28.87 -1.92 -13.28
N ASN A 426 -28.90 -3.03 -12.54
CA ASN A 426 -28.73 -4.37 -13.14
C ASN A 426 -30.08 -4.91 -13.64
N GLY A 427 -30.32 -4.80 -14.95
CA GLY A 427 -31.58 -5.23 -15.58
C GLY A 427 -32.73 -4.23 -15.46
N HIS A 428 -32.52 -3.15 -14.72
CA HIS A 428 -33.45 -2.03 -14.54
C HIS A 428 -32.71 -0.71 -14.75
N HIS A 429 -33.44 0.39 -14.79
CA HIS A 429 -32.88 1.74 -14.87
C HIS A 429 -33.68 2.64 -13.95
N ASP A 430 -33.47 2.45 -12.65
CA ASP A 430 -34.25 3.10 -11.60
C ASP A 430 -33.40 4.19 -10.95
N PRO A 431 -33.53 5.48 -11.35
CA PRO A 431 -32.82 6.56 -10.71
C PRO A 431 -33.08 6.61 -9.21
N PHE A 432 -32.08 7.03 -8.45
CA PHE A 432 -32.21 7.15 -6.99
C PHE A 432 -31.42 8.34 -6.46
N GLN A 433 -31.78 8.77 -5.25
CA GLN A 433 -31.13 9.89 -4.56
C GLN A 433 -30.12 9.38 -3.52
N CYS A 434 -29.15 10.23 -3.20
CA CYS A 434 -28.21 9.98 -2.12
C CYS A 434 -28.97 9.75 -0.80
N PRO A 435 -28.65 8.69 -0.01
CA PRO A 435 -29.32 8.44 1.26
C PRO A 435 -28.86 9.39 2.39
N ALA A 436 -27.81 10.20 2.16
CA ALA A 436 -27.34 11.15 3.15
C ALA A 436 -28.37 12.28 3.36
N PRO A 437 -28.69 12.66 4.61
CA PRO A 437 -29.53 13.81 4.89
C PRO A 437 -28.97 15.06 4.19
N GLU A 438 -29.86 15.91 3.67
CA GLU A 438 -29.52 17.18 3.01
C GLU A 438 -28.75 17.04 1.68
N CYS A 439 -28.47 15.83 1.22
CA CYS A 439 -27.85 15.61 -0.08
C CYS A 439 -28.91 15.35 -1.15
N GLU A 440 -29.15 16.33 -2.02
CA GLU A 440 -30.12 16.26 -3.12
C GLU A 440 -29.55 15.61 -4.40
N ALA A 441 -28.35 15.02 -4.33
CA ALA A 441 -27.74 14.37 -5.48
C ALA A 441 -28.60 13.20 -5.97
N GLN A 442 -28.95 13.21 -7.25
CA GLN A 442 -29.66 12.15 -7.93
C GLN A 442 -28.72 11.47 -8.94
N PHE A 443 -28.85 10.15 -9.06
CA PHE A 443 -28.05 9.32 -9.95
C PHE A 443 -28.95 8.66 -10.97
N ASP A 444 -28.74 8.99 -12.24
CA ASP A 444 -29.48 8.43 -13.36
C ASP A 444 -28.66 7.35 -14.08
N GLN A 445 -27.34 7.30 -13.88
CA GLN A 445 -26.46 6.33 -14.57
C GLN A 445 -25.57 5.52 -13.60
N PRO A 446 -25.21 4.27 -13.97
CA PRO A 446 -24.25 3.49 -13.22
C PRO A 446 -22.89 4.20 -13.13
N GLY A 447 -22.29 4.21 -11.95
CA GLY A 447 -21.00 4.85 -11.69
C GLY A 447 -21.11 6.27 -11.16
N GLU A 448 -22.25 6.95 -11.29
CA GLU A 448 -22.46 8.29 -10.74
C GLU A 448 -22.49 8.24 -9.21
N PHE A 449 -23.24 7.30 -8.62
CA PHE A 449 -23.25 7.07 -7.18
C PHE A 449 -21.86 6.72 -6.64
N THR A 450 -21.14 5.81 -7.31
CA THR A 450 -19.76 5.48 -6.92
C THR A 450 -18.87 6.72 -6.89
N THR A 451 -18.98 7.58 -7.91
CA THR A 451 -18.19 8.82 -7.99
C THR A 451 -18.54 9.75 -6.83
N HIS A 452 -19.83 9.93 -6.57
CA HIS A 452 -20.32 10.76 -5.47
C HIS A 452 -19.82 10.32 -4.09
N VAL A 453 -19.85 9.02 -3.78
CA VAL A 453 -19.39 8.53 -2.46
C VAL A 453 -17.86 8.50 -2.29
N ILE A 454 -17.12 8.57 -3.41
CA ILE A 454 -15.68 8.84 -3.40
C ILE A 454 -15.45 10.30 -3.03
N GLU A 455 -16.19 11.21 -3.66
CA GLU A 455 -16.07 12.66 -3.46
C GLU A 455 -16.52 13.09 -2.05
N GLU A 456 -17.66 12.58 -1.61
CA GLU A 456 -18.29 12.94 -0.34
C GLU A 456 -18.09 11.82 0.68
N SER A 457 -16.87 11.70 1.20
CA SER A 457 -16.50 10.60 2.11
C SER A 457 -17.34 10.50 3.39
N GLU A 458 -17.95 11.60 3.83
CA GLU A 458 -18.87 11.65 4.97
C GLU A 458 -20.21 10.96 4.69
N HIS A 459 -20.61 10.84 3.42
CA HIS A 459 -21.87 10.21 3.05
C HIS A 459 -21.86 8.69 3.24
N ARG A 460 -20.67 8.09 3.36
CA ARG A 460 -20.47 6.64 3.49
C ARG A 460 -21.20 6.03 4.69
N LYS A 461 -21.39 6.80 5.76
CA LYS A 461 -22.08 6.34 6.99
C LYS A 461 -23.60 6.19 6.84
N TYR A 462 -24.20 6.82 5.82
CA TYR A 462 -25.65 6.75 5.57
C TYR A 462 -26.02 5.66 4.56
N ILE A 463 -25.03 4.96 4.01
CA ILE A 463 -25.24 3.94 2.99
C ILE A 463 -25.73 2.65 3.65
N GLU A 464 -26.96 2.24 3.34
CA GLU A 464 -27.51 0.95 3.76
C GLU A 464 -27.44 -0.11 2.64
N PRO A 465 -27.19 -1.38 2.97
CA PRO A 465 -27.31 -2.47 2.00
C PRO A 465 -28.75 -2.60 1.48
N PRO A 466 -28.94 -2.91 0.18
CA PRO A 466 -30.25 -3.26 -0.36
C PRO A 466 -30.90 -4.39 0.44
N THR A 467 -32.23 -4.35 0.61
CA THR A 467 -32.99 -5.30 1.46
C THR A 467 -32.61 -6.78 1.25
N PRO A 468 -32.48 -7.30 0.00
CA PRO A 468 -32.09 -8.69 -0.23
C PRO A 468 -30.69 -9.05 0.27
N LEU A 469 -29.81 -8.07 0.45
CA LEU A 469 -28.41 -8.23 0.83
C LEU A 469 -28.10 -7.82 2.28
N LYS A 470 -29.09 -7.26 3.02
CA LYS A 470 -28.90 -6.82 4.41
C LYS A 470 -28.32 -7.93 5.30
N ALA A 471 -28.82 -9.16 5.18
CA ALA A 471 -28.32 -10.30 5.97
C ALA A 471 -26.83 -10.58 5.70
N LEU A 472 -26.42 -10.57 4.44
CA LEU A 472 -25.03 -10.82 4.02
C LEU A 472 -24.07 -9.77 4.60
N PHE A 473 -24.40 -8.48 4.47
CA PHE A 473 -23.58 -7.40 5.00
C PHE A 473 -23.56 -7.35 6.53
N ASN A 474 -24.69 -7.66 7.18
CA ASN A 474 -24.77 -7.74 8.64
C ASN A 474 -23.89 -8.88 9.18
N GLU A 475 -23.95 -10.07 8.58
CA GLU A 475 -23.09 -11.21 8.94
C GLU A 475 -21.61 -10.83 8.80
N ASN A 476 -21.26 -10.17 7.69
CA ASN A 476 -19.91 -9.69 7.46
C ASN A 476 -19.47 -8.63 8.49
N GLY A 477 -20.35 -7.70 8.88
CA GLY A 477 -20.09 -6.71 9.92
C GLY A 477 -19.83 -7.35 11.29
N VAL A 478 -20.62 -8.37 11.66
CA VAL A 478 -20.40 -9.15 12.89
C VAL A 478 -19.04 -9.87 12.84
N ARG A 479 -18.71 -10.49 11.70
CA ARG A 479 -17.41 -11.15 11.49
C ARG A 479 -16.24 -10.18 11.67
N LEU A 480 -16.31 -8.99 11.07
CA LEU A 480 -15.25 -7.98 11.18
C LEU A 480 -15.10 -7.45 12.61
N LYS A 481 -16.21 -7.23 13.32
CA LYS A 481 -16.18 -6.84 14.74
C LYS A 481 -15.51 -7.91 15.61
N LEU A 482 -15.85 -9.18 15.41
CA LEU A 482 -15.22 -10.30 16.13
C LEU A 482 -13.72 -10.41 15.80
N TRP A 483 -13.35 -10.21 14.54
CA TRP A 483 -11.94 -10.20 14.11
C TRP A 483 -11.15 -9.08 14.80
N ARG A 484 -11.71 -7.87 14.87
CA ARG A 484 -11.10 -6.75 15.59
C ARG A 484 -10.85 -7.09 17.05
N GLN A 485 -11.87 -7.61 17.75
CA GLN A 485 -11.75 -8.02 19.15
C GLN A 485 -10.70 -9.14 19.36
N ASN A 486 -10.66 -10.13 18.46
CA ASN A 486 -9.67 -11.20 18.52
C ASN A 486 -8.25 -10.70 18.31
N ARG A 487 -8.07 -9.77 17.37
CA ARG A 487 -6.80 -9.08 17.11
C ARG A 487 -6.36 -8.30 18.34
N ASP A 488 -7.23 -7.48 18.91
CA ASP A 488 -6.89 -6.62 20.05
C ASP A 488 -6.49 -7.48 21.27
N ARG A 489 -7.21 -8.58 21.54
CA ARG A 489 -6.84 -9.55 22.58
C ARG A 489 -5.50 -10.21 22.31
N ALA A 490 -5.24 -10.61 21.07
CA ALA A 490 -3.99 -11.27 20.71
C ALA A 490 -2.80 -10.30 20.73
N TRP A 491 -3.02 -9.01 20.47
CA TRP A 491 -2.02 -7.97 20.64
C TRP A 491 -1.67 -7.76 22.12
N VAL A 492 -2.67 -7.68 23.00
CA VAL A 492 -2.44 -7.60 24.46
C VAL A 492 -1.64 -8.82 24.94
N ALA A 493 -2.05 -10.03 24.56
CA ALA A 493 -1.33 -11.25 24.92
C ALA A 493 0.11 -11.27 24.39
N PHE A 494 0.35 -10.77 23.17
CA PHE A 494 1.69 -10.62 22.62
C PHE A 494 2.55 -9.65 23.45
N ARG A 495 2.01 -8.49 23.86
CA ARG A 495 2.72 -7.52 24.72
C ARG A 495 3.10 -8.12 26.07
N GLU A 496 2.15 -8.80 26.71
CA GLU A 496 2.39 -9.47 28.00
C GLU A 496 3.48 -10.53 27.88
N GLN A 497 3.44 -11.34 26.81
CA GLN A 497 4.46 -12.35 26.54
C GLN A 497 5.84 -11.74 26.27
N TRP A 498 5.89 -10.60 25.57
CA TRP A 498 7.15 -9.95 25.21
C TRP A 498 7.82 -9.28 26.42
N GLY A 499 7.04 -8.87 27.42
CA GLY A 499 7.54 -8.26 28.65
C GLY A 499 7.75 -6.74 28.56
N TRP A 500 7.88 -6.12 29.72
CA TRP A 500 8.03 -4.67 29.87
C TRP A 500 9.49 -4.23 29.71
N GLU A 501 9.69 -3.00 29.25
CA GLU A 501 11.03 -2.41 29.12
C GLU A 501 11.81 -2.52 30.45
N GLY A 502 13.09 -2.88 30.36
CA GLY A 502 13.97 -3.06 31.51
C GLY A 502 13.81 -4.38 32.28
N THR A 503 12.79 -5.19 32.01
CA THR A 503 12.58 -6.49 32.68
C THR A 503 13.53 -7.58 32.17
N ALA A 504 13.74 -8.63 32.98
CA ALA A 504 14.56 -9.77 32.56
C ALA A 504 13.87 -10.59 31.48
N GLU A 505 12.55 -10.67 31.54
CA GLU A 505 11.65 -11.30 30.57
C GLU A 505 11.78 -10.65 29.19
N ARG A 506 11.80 -9.32 29.14
CA ARG A 506 12.02 -8.56 27.89
C ARG A 506 13.37 -8.88 27.26
N ARG A 507 14.45 -8.82 28.04
CA ARG A 507 15.80 -9.15 27.55
C ARG A 507 15.90 -10.59 27.04
N ALA A 508 15.28 -11.53 27.73
CA ALA A 508 15.24 -12.92 27.31
C ALA A 508 14.47 -13.11 25.99
N THR A 509 13.34 -12.41 25.82
CA THR A 509 12.53 -12.49 24.59
C THR A 509 13.23 -11.82 23.41
N GLU A 510 13.87 -10.66 23.60
CA GLU A 510 14.68 -10.00 22.58
C GLU A 510 15.85 -10.90 22.13
N GLN A 511 16.54 -11.56 23.07
CA GLN A 511 17.60 -12.49 22.74
C GLN A 511 17.09 -13.70 21.95
N ALA A 512 15.90 -14.21 22.30
CA ALA A 512 15.25 -15.28 21.54
C ALA A 512 14.83 -14.84 20.13
N ALA A 513 14.37 -13.60 19.97
CA ALA A 513 14.03 -13.01 18.68
C ALA A 513 15.28 -12.82 17.79
N LEU A 514 16.38 -12.33 18.36
CA LEU A 514 17.67 -12.24 17.67
C LEU A 514 18.15 -13.62 17.20
N TYR A 515 18.10 -14.61 18.10
CA TYR A 515 18.43 -15.99 17.76
C TYR A 515 17.54 -16.51 16.62
N GLN A 516 16.25 -16.20 16.64
CA GLN A 516 15.33 -16.58 15.56
C GLN A 516 15.75 -15.95 14.21
N ILE A 517 16.10 -14.67 14.17
CA ILE A 517 16.54 -13.99 12.93
C ILE A 517 17.80 -14.64 12.35
N GLU A 518 18.72 -15.07 13.22
CA GLU A 518 19.99 -15.67 12.81
C GLU A 518 19.83 -17.12 12.31
N ASN A 519 18.85 -17.85 12.84
CA ASN A 519 18.79 -19.31 12.67
C ASN A 519 17.55 -19.80 11.90
N ASP A 520 16.49 -19.00 11.77
CA ASP A 520 15.26 -19.39 11.06
C ASP A 520 15.26 -18.85 9.61
N PRO A 521 15.25 -19.72 8.58
CA PRO A 521 15.19 -19.31 7.18
C PRO A 521 14.01 -18.40 6.81
N LEU A 522 12.91 -18.45 7.56
CA LEU A 522 11.72 -17.59 7.34
C LEU A 522 11.94 -16.13 7.78
N TYR A 523 12.97 -15.91 8.60
CA TYR A 523 13.38 -14.61 9.13
C TYR A 523 14.80 -14.22 8.71
N ALA A 524 15.47 -15.11 7.95
CA ALA A 524 16.83 -14.90 7.50
C ALA A 524 16.96 -13.60 6.69
N GLN A 525 18.07 -12.93 6.95
CA GLN A 525 18.50 -11.69 6.32
C GLN A 525 20.02 -11.71 6.15
N ARG A 526 20.55 -10.85 5.26
CA ARG A 526 22.01 -10.72 5.09
C ARG A 526 22.66 -9.77 6.10
N ARG A 527 21.86 -9.04 6.87
CA ARG A 527 22.33 -8.05 7.85
C ARG A 527 22.42 -8.68 9.25
N PRO A 528 23.25 -8.13 10.15
CA PRO A 528 23.24 -8.52 11.56
C PRO A 528 21.83 -8.48 12.14
N ALA A 529 21.49 -9.41 13.04
CA ALA A 529 20.13 -9.54 13.57
C ALA A 529 19.61 -8.28 14.28
N HIS A 530 20.49 -7.50 14.90
CA HIS A 530 20.13 -6.23 15.53
C HIS A 530 19.73 -5.13 14.55
N ASP A 531 20.15 -5.24 13.28
CA ASP A 531 19.76 -4.32 12.19
C ASP A 531 18.49 -4.80 11.47
N SER A 532 17.81 -5.81 12.03
CA SER A 532 16.64 -6.39 11.39
C SER A 532 15.45 -5.45 11.41
N PHE A 533 14.83 -5.26 10.25
CA PHE A 533 13.64 -4.43 10.12
C PHE A 533 12.47 -4.96 10.96
N ILE A 534 12.28 -6.28 11.01
CA ILE A 534 11.20 -6.87 11.81
C ILE A 534 11.41 -6.66 13.31
N LEU A 535 12.66 -6.73 13.79
CA LEU A 535 12.95 -6.47 15.20
C LEU A 535 12.65 -5.02 15.53
N ASN A 536 13.17 -4.07 14.74
CA ASN A 536 12.89 -2.64 14.93
C ASN A 536 11.38 -2.36 14.89
N ALA A 537 10.65 -2.94 13.94
CA ALA A 537 9.20 -2.80 13.85
C ALA A 537 8.46 -3.35 15.08
N VAL A 538 8.97 -4.42 15.71
CA VAL A 538 8.41 -4.94 16.97
C VAL A 538 8.66 -3.95 18.09
N LEU A 539 9.89 -3.48 18.26
CA LEU A 539 10.27 -2.52 19.30
C LEU A 539 9.45 -1.23 19.16
N ASP A 540 9.41 -0.64 17.96
CA ASP A 540 8.63 0.56 17.65
C ASP A 540 7.14 0.38 17.97
N ALA A 541 6.56 -0.79 17.65
CA ALA A 541 5.16 -1.06 17.93
C ALA A 541 4.86 -1.25 19.43
N LEU A 542 5.83 -1.71 20.20
CA LEU A 542 5.70 -1.91 21.65
C LEU A 542 5.91 -0.61 22.42
N ASP A 543 6.82 0.23 21.94
CA ASP A 543 7.32 1.42 22.64
C ASP A 543 6.59 2.71 22.17
N GLY A 544 6.06 2.73 20.94
CA GLY A 544 5.30 3.84 20.36
C GLY A 544 3.88 4.05 20.91
N ILE A 545 3.49 3.37 21.99
CA ILE A 545 2.15 3.47 22.64
C ILE A 545 2.22 4.26 23.96
N VAL A 546 3.27 5.05 24.22
CA VAL A 546 3.41 5.87 25.44
C VAL A 546 2.75 7.24 25.30
#